data_AF-A0A9Q4A8Y5-F1
#
_entry.id   AF-A0A9Q4A8Y5-F1
#
_cell.length_a   1.000
_cell.length_b   1.000
_cell.length_c   1.000
_cell.angle_alpha   90.00
_cell.angle_beta   90.00
_cell.angle_gamma   90.00
#
_symmetry.space_group_name_H-M   'P 1'
#
loop_
_entity.id
_entity.type
_entity.pdbx_description
1 polymer ?
#
loop_
_entity_poly.entity_id
_entity_poly.type
_entity_poly.pdbx_seq_one_letter_code
_entity_poly.pdbx_strand_id
1 'polypeptide(L)'
;QSDWATGAFDESASGIWLRVTVAKGVMRIQHSSDGLRWPLLRLAPFPVSQGYAVGPMCCSPERGGLEVVFSHFEVMPALGKALHDLT
;
A
#
# COMPACT_ATOMS: atom_id res chain seq x y z
N GLN A 1 -3.15 2.62 20.90
CA GLN A 1 -1.76 2.87 20.49
C GLN A 1 -1.61 2.48 19.03
N SER A 2 -0.87 3.24 18.23
CA SER A 2 -0.61 2.93 16.81
C SER A 2 0.75 2.24 16.66
N ASP A 3 0.84 1.24 15.79
CA ASP A 3 2.08 0.50 15.49
C ASP A 3 2.67 0.97 14.14
N TRP A 4 3.79 1.68 14.20
CA TRP A 4 4.43 2.32 13.05
C TRP A 4 5.80 1.67 12.73
N ALA A 5 5.98 1.30 11.46
CA ALA A 5 7.26 0.98 10.85
C ALA A 5 7.55 1.90 9.67
N THR A 6 8.83 2.25 9.47
CA THR A 6 9.31 3.10 8.37
C THR A 6 10.58 2.49 7.75
N GLY A 7 10.91 2.92 6.54
CA GLY A 7 12.11 2.55 5.81
C GLY A 7 12.49 3.64 4.81
N ALA A 8 13.74 3.62 4.33
CA ALA A 8 14.16 4.52 3.27
C ALA A 8 13.42 4.19 1.97
N PHE A 9 13.02 5.21 1.22
CA PHE A 9 12.47 5.10 -0.13
C PHE A 9 13.37 5.87 -1.09
N ASP A 10 13.54 5.35 -2.31
CA ASP A 10 14.38 5.97 -3.33
C ASP A 10 13.79 7.30 -3.78
N GLU A 11 14.48 8.39 -3.43
CA GLU A 11 14.07 9.76 -3.75
C GLU A 11 14.14 10.06 -5.26
N SER A 12 14.85 9.23 -6.04
CA SER A 12 14.88 9.37 -7.50
C SER A 12 13.62 8.84 -8.19
N ALA A 13 12.78 8.09 -7.48
CA ALA A 13 11.53 7.58 -8.03
C ALA A 13 10.54 8.71 -8.29
N SER A 14 9.96 8.74 -9.50
CA SER A 14 8.95 9.74 -9.88
C SER A 14 7.61 9.61 -9.13
N GLY A 15 7.44 8.52 -8.38
CA GLY A 15 6.24 8.21 -7.62
C GLY A 15 6.35 6.84 -6.96
N ILE A 16 5.30 6.50 -6.22
CA ILE A 16 5.16 5.20 -5.55
C ILE A 16 3.85 4.55 -5.94
N TRP A 17 3.93 3.28 -6.29
CA TRP A 17 2.77 2.41 -6.39
C TRP A 17 2.53 1.70 -5.07
N LEU A 18 1.28 1.62 -4.67
CA LEU A 18 0.86 0.85 -3.50
C LEU A 18 -0.11 -0.25 -3.94
N ARG A 19 0.11 -1.44 -3.40
CA ARG A 19 -0.80 -2.58 -3.56
C ARG A 19 -1.13 -3.14 -2.19
N VAL A 20 -2.41 -3.18 -1.88
CA VAL A 20 -2.93 -3.75 -0.63
C VAL A 20 -3.77 -4.96 -0.96
N THR A 21 -3.49 -6.09 -0.32
CA THR A 21 -4.32 -7.31 -0.37
C THR A 21 -4.81 -7.61 1.04
N VAL A 22 -6.13 -7.74 1.21
CA VAL A 22 -6.73 -8.25 2.44
C VAL A 22 -7.36 -9.61 2.14
N ALA A 23 -6.91 -10.66 2.83
CA ALA A 23 -7.45 -12.00 2.68
C ALA A 23 -7.30 -12.80 3.97
N LYS A 24 -8.35 -13.53 4.36
CA LYS A 24 -8.31 -14.49 5.47
C LYS A 24 -7.76 -13.90 6.79
N GLY A 25 -8.15 -12.67 7.11
CA GLY A 25 -7.74 -11.97 8.34
C GLY A 25 -6.30 -11.43 8.32
N VAL A 26 -5.71 -11.28 7.13
CA VAL A 26 -4.34 -10.76 6.95
C VAL A 26 -4.35 -9.64 5.92
N MET A 27 -3.64 -8.55 6.24
CA MET A 27 -3.32 -7.49 5.30
C MET A 27 -1.86 -7.60 4.85
N ARG A 28 -1.67 -7.65 3.54
CA ARG A 28 -0.37 -7.57 2.86
C ARG A 28 -0.29 -6.23 2.13
N ILE A 29 0.76 -5.47 2.40
CA ILE A 29 1.07 -4.21 1.73
C ILE A 29 2.36 -4.40 0.95
N GLN A 30 2.33 -4.10 -0.34
CA GLN A 30 3.48 -4.08 -1.23
C GLN A 30 3.62 -2.68 -1.82
N HIS A 31 4.83 -2.32 -2.19
CA HIS A 31 5.13 -1.07 -2.89
C HIS A 31 5.89 -1.36 -4.17
N SER A 32 5.94 -0.39 -5.08
CA SER A 32 6.77 -0.46 -6.28
C SER A 32 7.15 0.95 -6.74
N SER A 33 8.37 1.12 -7.25
CA SER A 33 8.82 2.36 -7.91
C SER A 33 8.64 2.32 -9.43
N ASP A 34 8.51 1.13 -10.02
CA ASP A 34 8.44 0.90 -11.47
C ASP A 34 7.10 0.28 -11.93
N GLY A 35 6.26 -0.14 -11.00
CA GLY A 35 5.02 -0.88 -11.27
C GLY A 35 5.25 -2.35 -11.67
N LEU A 36 6.50 -2.82 -11.72
CA LEU A 36 6.90 -4.15 -12.18
C LEU A 36 7.32 -5.05 -11.02
N ARG A 37 8.14 -4.54 -10.10
CA ARG A 37 8.59 -5.28 -8.91
C ARG A 37 7.87 -4.82 -7.67
N TRP A 38 7.32 -5.76 -6.91
CA TRP A 38 6.43 -5.50 -5.78
C TRP A 38 6.96 -6.07 -4.45
N PRO A 39 8.09 -5.57 -3.91
CA PRO A 39 8.58 -5.95 -2.59
C PRO A 39 7.55 -5.73 -1.48
N LEU A 40 7.59 -6.64 -0.49
CA LEU A 40 6.77 -6.54 0.72
C LEU A 40 7.15 -5.30 1.54
N LEU A 41 6.14 -4.51 1.89
CA LEU A 41 6.29 -3.39 2.83
C LEU A 41 5.81 -3.79 4.24
N ARG A 42 4.67 -4.47 4.34
CA ARG A 42 4.13 -4.95 5.63
C ARG A 42 3.24 -6.18 5.45
N LEU A 43 3.29 -7.09 6.42
CA LEU A 43 2.35 -8.20 6.56
C LEU A 43 1.87 -8.23 8.00
N ALA A 44 0.56 -8.13 8.22
CA ALA A 44 0.00 -8.06 9.57
C ALA A 44 -1.40 -8.70 9.64
N PRO A 45 -1.81 -9.19 10.83
CA PRO A 45 -3.22 -9.50 11.09
C PRO A 45 -4.09 -8.27 10.83
N PHE A 46 -5.26 -8.48 10.23
CA PHE A 46 -6.23 -7.42 9.96
C PHE A 46 -7.66 -7.94 10.17
N PRO A 47 -8.59 -7.16 10.77
CA PRO A 47 -9.91 -7.66 11.13
C PRO A 47 -10.68 -8.23 9.93
N VAL A 48 -11.36 -9.35 10.13
CA VAL A 48 -12.31 -9.87 9.15
C VAL A 48 -13.59 -9.04 9.25
N SER A 49 -14.00 -8.44 8.13
CA SER A 49 -15.18 -7.56 8.04
C SER A 49 -16.03 -7.90 6.83
N GLN A 50 -17.32 -7.53 6.90
CA GLN A 50 -18.25 -7.57 5.76
C GLN A 50 -17.89 -6.53 4.69
N GLY A 51 -17.14 -5.48 5.06
CA GLY A 51 -16.69 -4.45 4.15
C GLY A 51 -15.49 -3.67 4.69
N TYR A 52 -14.74 -3.07 3.78
CA TYR A 52 -13.59 -2.22 4.08
C TYR A 52 -13.72 -0.92 3.29
N ALA A 53 -13.28 0.19 3.89
CA ALA A 53 -13.04 1.41 3.15
C ALA A 53 -11.60 1.38 2.62
N VAL A 54 -11.44 1.63 1.32
CA VAL A 54 -10.13 1.70 0.66
C VAL A 54 -10.14 2.86 -0.32
N GLY A 55 -9.06 3.63 -0.34
CA GLY A 55 -8.93 4.76 -1.24
C GLY A 55 -7.64 5.54 -1.01
N PRO A 56 -7.39 6.55 -1.88
CA PRO A 56 -6.32 7.52 -1.69
C PRO A 56 -6.34 8.20 -0.33
N MET A 57 -5.17 8.49 0.22
CA MET A 57 -5.00 9.24 1.46
C MET A 57 -3.78 10.16 1.33
N CYS A 58 -3.94 11.42 1.69
CA CYS A 58 -2.85 12.38 1.86
C CYS A 58 -3.03 13.12 3.18
N CYS A 59 -1.91 13.53 3.79
CA CYS A 59 -1.93 14.26 5.05
C CYS A 59 -0.82 15.31 5.07
N SER A 60 -1.08 16.43 5.73
CA SER A 60 -0.13 17.52 5.89
C SER A 60 -0.19 18.01 7.35
N PRO A 61 0.51 17.32 8.27
CA PRO A 61 0.24 17.44 9.71
C PRO A 61 0.45 18.84 10.29
N GLU A 62 1.40 19.60 9.74
CA GLU A 62 1.80 20.90 10.27
C GLU A 62 1.16 22.08 9.53
N ARG A 63 0.90 21.94 8.23
CA ARG A 63 0.51 23.05 7.33
C ARG A 63 -0.14 22.55 6.06
N GLY A 64 -0.97 23.38 5.41
CA GLY A 64 -1.64 23.03 4.15
C GLY A 64 -0.77 23.19 2.89
N GLY A 65 -1.38 22.93 1.72
CA GLY A 65 -0.78 23.13 0.41
C GLY A 65 -0.07 21.91 -0.20
N LEU A 66 -0.22 20.73 0.41
CA LEU A 66 0.26 19.48 -0.20
C LEU A 66 -0.68 19.06 -1.34
N GLU A 67 -0.19 19.10 -2.57
CA GLU A 67 -0.89 18.59 -3.74
C GLU A 67 -0.34 17.20 -4.11
N VAL A 68 -1.24 16.21 -4.25
CA VAL A 68 -0.89 14.84 -4.63
C VAL A 68 -1.83 14.38 -5.73
N VAL A 69 -1.27 13.80 -6.79
CA VAL A 69 -2.03 13.16 -7.85
C VAL A 69 -2.09 11.66 -7.58
N PHE A 70 -3.31 11.14 -7.46
CA PHE A 70 -3.57 9.71 -7.45
C PHE A 70 -4.14 9.30 -8.79
N SER A 71 -3.54 8.29 -9.42
CA SER A 71 -3.96 7.74 -10.70
C SER A 71 -3.98 6.21 -10.64
N HIS A 72 -4.64 5.58 -11.62
CA HIS A 72 -4.69 4.12 -11.76
C HIS A 72 -5.20 3.38 -10.50
N PHE A 73 -6.18 3.95 -9.80
CA PHE A 73 -6.83 3.30 -8.66
C PHE A 73 -7.75 2.18 -9.15
N GLU A 74 -7.52 0.96 -8.65
CA GLU A 74 -8.29 -0.23 -9.02
C GLU A 74 -8.56 -1.09 -7.77
N VAL A 75 -9.76 -1.68 -7.70
CA VAL A 75 -10.13 -2.64 -6.65
C VAL A 75 -10.50 -3.95 -7.32
N MET A 76 -9.73 -4.99 -7.02
CA MET A 76 -9.82 -6.31 -7.67
C MET A 76 -9.80 -7.42 -6.62
N PRO A 77 -10.19 -8.66 -6.98
CA PRO A 77 -10.00 -9.82 -6.12
C PRO A 77 -8.55 -9.96 -5.64
N ALA A 78 -8.38 -10.55 -4.46
CA ALA A 78 -7.07 -10.75 -3.85
C ALA A 78 -6.10 -11.51 -4.78
N LEU A 79 -4.89 -10.98 -4.96
CA LEU A 79 -3.82 -11.63 -5.70
C LEU A 79 -3.35 -12.92 -5.00
N GLY A 80 -3.55 -14.06 -5.65
CA GLY A 80 -3.13 -15.39 -5.19
C GLY A 80 -1.63 -15.69 -5.33
N LYS A 81 -0.80 -14.67 -5.63
CA LYS A 81 0.66 -14.84 -5.76
C LYS A 81 1.32 -15.15 -4.42
N ALA A 82 2.36 -15.98 -4.47
CA ALA A 82 3.21 -16.27 -3.32
C ALA A 82 3.90 -15.00 -2.81
N LEU A 83 4.23 -14.94 -1.51
CA LEU A 83 4.82 -13.75 -0.89
C LEU A 83 6.17 -13.34 -1.50
N HIS A 84 6.93 -14.32 -1.97
CA HIS A 84 8.25 -14.13 -2.58
C HIS A 84 8.19 -13.93 -4.11
N ASP A 85 7.00 -14.06 -4.72
CA ASP A 85 6.80 -13.68 -6.11
C ASP A 85 6.60 -12.15 -6.16
N LEU A 86 7.64 -11.48 -6.65
CA LEU A 86 7.68 -10.02 -6.71
C LEU A 86 7.14 -9.46 -8.03
N THR A 87 6.68 -10.30 -8.96
CA THR A 87 6.20 -9.89 -10.30
C THR A 87 4.70 -9.66 -10.35
#